data_AF-A0A7X6SY19-F1
#
_entry.id   AF-A0A7X6SY19-F1
#
_cell.length_a   1.000
_cell.length_b   1.000
_cell.length_c   1.000
_cell.angle_alpha   90.00
_cell.angle_beta   90.00
_cell.angle_gamma   90.00
#
_symmetry.space_group_name_H-M   'P 1'
#
loop_
_entity.id
_entity.type
_entity.pdbx_description
1 polymer ?
#
loop_
_entity_poly.entity_id
_entity_poly.type
_entity_poly.pdbx_seq_one_letter_code
_entity_poly.pdbx_strand_id
1 'polypeptide(L)'
;RLRSLRIPERVPLIEKVRSGEFIKQTDDGIAEEIRLFIETLDNITSTLTSDHIMNLLEEVSGTFPQDKQKMIDVIKKYQDMPDNERIIYRVGRRGGAYRSTANIYTDPVTRTKIEDLIAQVRKEHGETGLEQAISDMVDQYV
;
A
#
# COMPACT_ATOMS: atom_id res chain seq x y z
N ARG A 1 9.37 11.67 7.41
CA ARG A 1 9.28 11.02 6.07
C ARG A 1 9.13 9.52 6.27
N LEU A 2 8.08 8.92 5.71
CA LEU A 2 7.76 7.49 5.85
C LEU A 2 8.41 6.65 4.76
N ARG A 3 8.91 5.47 5.15
CA ARG A 3 9.46 4.46 4.24
C ARG A 3 8.95 3.10 4.71
N SER A 4 8.04 2.49 3.94
CA SER A 4 7.55 1.15 4.25
C SER A 4 8.66 0.10 4.04
N LEU A 5 8.73 -0.87 4.96
CA LEU A 5 9.72 -1.95 4.89
C LEU A 5 9.54 -2.78 3.62
N ARG A 6 10.66 -3.06 2.93
CA ARG A 6 10.76 -4.02 1.83
C ARG A 6 11.76 -5.11 2.20
N ILE A 7 11.50 -6.32 1.73
CA ILE A 7 12.31 -7.50 2.05
C ILE A 7 12.56 -8.25 0.73
N PRO A 8 13.39 -7.70 -0.17
CA PRO A 8 13.78 -8.40 -1.39
C PRO A 8 14.63 -9.64 -1.07
N GLU A 9 14.70 -10.57 -2.00
CA GLU A 9 15.44 -11.84 -1.89
C GLU A 9 16.92 -11.71 -1.47
N ARG A 10 17.53 -10.55 -1.76
CA ARG A 10 18.95 -10.30 -1.47
C ARG A 10 19.27 -9.87 -0.03
N VAL A 11 18.27 -9.57 0.81
CA VAL A 11 18.53 -9.10 2.19
C VAL A 11 18.42 -10.22 3.21
N PRO A 12 19.28 -10.26 4.25
CA PRO A 12 19.26 -11.33 5.26
C PRO A 12 17.92 -11.53 5.98
N LEU A 13 17.09 -10.48 6.04
CA LEU A 13 15.77 -10.55 6.68
C LEU A 13 14.82 -11.54 5.99
N ILE A 14 15.05 -11.89 4.72
CA ILE A 14 14.22 -12.87 3.99
C ILE A 14 14.23 -14.25 4.66
N GLU A 15 15.35 -14.67 5.26
CA GLU A 15 15.46 -15.96 5.95
C GLU A 15 14.58 -16.00 7.21
N LYS A 16 14.41 -14.85 7.88
CA LYS A 16 13.48 -14.73 9.01
C LYS A 16 12.01 -14.78 8.58
N VAL A 17 11.70 -14.24 7.40
CA VAL A 17 10.36 -14.37 6.81
C VAL A 17 10.07 -15.83 6.48
N ARG A 18 11.02 -16.51 5.81
CA ARG A 18 10.89 -17.92 5.41
C ARG A 18 10.76 -18.88 6.58
N SER A 19 11.51 -18.64 7.66
CA SER A 19 11.43 -19.44 8.89
C SER A 19 10.20 -19.12 9.74
N GLY A 20 9.45 -18.05 9.41
CA GLY A 20 8.31 -17.59 10.20
C GLY A 20 8.69 -16.83 11.47
N GLU A 21 9.97 -16.57 11.72
CA GLU A 21 10.44 -15.74 12.84
C GLU A 21 10.00 -14.28 12.68
N PHE A 22 9.85 -13.82 11.43
CA PHE A 22 9.40 -12.48 11.10
C PHE A 22 8.15 -12.54 10.21
N ILE A 23 7.06 -11.92 10.67
CA ILE A 23 5.83 -11.79 9.89
C ILE A 23 5.81 -10.39 9.28
N LYS A 24 5.90 -10.30 7.95
CA LYS A 24 5.79 -9.03 7.24
C LYS A 24 4.35 -8.53 7.31
N GLN A 25 4.17 -7.24 7.60
CA GLN A 25 2.86 -6.62 7.60
C GLN A 25 2.22 -6.61 6.19
N THR A 26 0.91 -6.78 6.16
CA THR A 26 0.09 -6.60 4.95
C THR A 26 -0.06 -5.12 4.62
N ASP A 27 -0.47 -4.81 3.38
CA ASP A 27 -0.79 -3.44 2.96
C ASP A 27 -1.87 -2.79 3.84
N ASP A 28 -2.91 -3.55 4.18
CA ASP A 28 -4.00 -3.09 5.05
C ASP A 28 -3.51 -2.82 6.47
N GLY A 29 -2.64 -3.69 7.00
CA GLY A 29 -2.02 -3.49 8.29
C GLY A 29 -1.11 -2.27 8.33
N ILE A 30 -0.30 -2.05 7.28
CA ILE A 30 0.54 -0.85 7.15
C ILE A 30 -0.33 0.42 7.11
N ALA A 31 -1.45 0.40 6.39
CA ALA A 31 -2.37 1.54 6.36
C ALA A 31 -2.92 1.86 7.77
N GLU A 32 -3.31 0.84 8.53
CA GLU A 32 -3.78 1.01 9.91
C GLU A 32 -2.67 1.49 10.85
N GLU A 33 -1.46 0.95 10.74
CA GLU A 33 -0.31 1.41 11.52
C GLU A 33 -0.02 2.90 11.27
N ILE A 34 -0.05 3.34 10.01
CA ILE A 34 0.15 4.75 9.66
C ILE A 34 -0.99 5.61 10.23
N ARG A 35 -2.24 5.14 10.18
CA ARG A 35 -3.39 5.85 10.76
C ARG A 35 -3.17 6.06 12.26
N LEU A 36 -2.89 4.98 13.00
CA LEU A 36 -2.64 5.04 14.44
C LEU A 36 -1.44 5.93 14.78
N PHE A 37 -0.36 5.82 14.00
CA PHE A 37 0.82 6.67 14.16
C PHE A 37 0.45 8.16 14.03
N ILE A 38 -0.30 8.55 13.00
CA ILE A 38 -0.71 9.95 12.80
C ILE A 38 -1.72 10.41 13.86
N GLU A 39 -2.67 9.56 14.24
CA GLU A 39 -3.67 9.86 15.28
C GLU A 39 -3.01 10.17 16.63
N THR A 40 -1.91 9.51 16.97
CA THR A 40 -1.20 9.66 18.24
C THR A 40 -0.18 10.80 18.28
N LEU A 41 0.08 11.47 17.15
CA LEU A 41 0.97 12.64 17.09
C LEU A 41 0.20 13.91 17.45
N ASP A 42 0.44 14.44 18.64
CA ASP A 42 -0.18 15.67 19.15
C ASP A 42 0.87 16.71 19.54
N ASN A 43 0.49 17.99 19.50
CA ASN A 43 1.33 19.13 19.90
C ASN A 43 2.69 19.23 19.17
N ILE A 44 2.72 18.88 17.89
CA ILE A 44 3.91 19.01 17.02
C ILE A 44 3.64 19.91 15.82
N THR A 45 4.71 20.45 15.23
CA THR A 45 4.69 21.33 14.05
C THR A 45 5.46 20.78 12.86
N SER A 46 5.89 19.51 12.94
CA SER A 46 6.70 18.87 11.92
C SER A 46 5.88 18.51 10.67
N THR A 47 6.58 18.25 9.56
CA THR A 47 5.98 17.74 8.31
C THR A 47 6.20 16.24 8.17
N LEU A 48 5.12 15.52 7.87
CA LEU A 48 5.15 14.11 7.46
C LEU A 48 5.04 14.03 5.94
N THR A 49 5.85 13.15 5.33
CA THR A 49 5.79 12.89 3.88
C THR A 49 5.82 11.39 3.60
N SER A 50 4.95 10.93 2.71
CA SER A 50 4.87 9.55 2.20
C SER A 50 5.27 9.46 0.72
N ASP A 51 6.15 10.38 0.29
CA ASP A 51 6.59 10.63 -1.08
C ASP A 51 7.35 9.49 -1.80
N HIS A 52 7.41 8.29 -1.22
CA HIS A 52 8.11 7.18 -1.83
C HIS A 52 7.19 6.38 -2.76
N ILE A 53 7.67 6.06 -3.96
CA ILE A 53 6.93 5.23 -4.94
C ILE A 53 6.48 3.88 -4.37
N MET A 54 7.23 3.34 -3.41
CA MET A 54 6.93 2.08 -2.74
C MET A 54 5.95 2.19 -1.58
N ASN A 55 5.61 3.39 -1.12
CA ASN A 55 4.58 3.51 -0.09
C ASN A 55 3.22 3.28 -0.74
N LEU A 56 2.33 2.57 -0.03
CA LEU A 56 0.98 2.31 -0.52
C LEU A 56 0.23 3.63 -0.75
N LEU A 57 0.18 4.48 0.27
CA LEU A 57 -0.53 5.76 0.25
C LEU A 57 0.46 6.93 0.12
N GLU A 58 0.81 7.29 -1.12
CA GLU A 58 1.73 8.39 -1.44
C GLU A 58 1.19 9.75 -0.95
N GLU A 59 -0.14 9.89 -0.99
CA GLU A 59 -0.88 11.11 -0.67
C GLU A 59 -0.90 11.46 0.82
N VAL A 60 -0.42 10.56 1.70
CA VAL A 60 -0.31 10.81 3.14
C VAL A 60 0.89 11.73 3.40
N SER A 61 0.69 13.03 3.21
CA SER A 61 1.69 14.07 3.45
C SER A 61 1.04 15.36 3.94
N GLY A 62 1.68 16.05 4.88
CA GLY A 62 1.15 17.26 5.49
C GLY A 62 1.95 17.77 6.69
N THR A 63 1.65 18.98 7.13
CA THR A 63 2.25 19.62 8.31
C THR A 63 1.26 19.63 9.48
N PHE A 64 1.72 19.23 10.66
CA PHE A 64 0.91 19.24 11.87
C PHE A 64 0.84 20.65 12.49
N PRO A 65 -0.28 21.01 13.16
CA PRO A 65 -1.53 20.24 13.26
C PRO A 65 -2.46 20.40 12.04
N GLN A 66 -2.18 21.32 11.12
CA GLN A 66 -3.12 21.78 10.09
C GLN A 66 -3.60 20.67 9.15
N ASP A 67 -2.69 19.78 8.74
CA ASP A 67 -2.99 18.71 7.77
C ASP A 67 -3.27 17.36 8.44
N LYS A 68 -3.30 17.26 9.79
CA LYS A 68 -3.48 15.97 10.50
C LYS A 68 -4.75 15.26 10.02
N GLN A 69 -5.87 15.96 9.99
CA GLN A 69 -7.15 15.38 9.56
C GLN A 69 -7.12 14.97 8.08
N LYS A 70 -6.54 15.82 7.21
CA LYS A 70 -6.39 15.52 5.78
C LYS A 70 -5.62 14.22 5.55
N MET A 71 -4.53 14.00 6.29
CA MET A 71 -3.75 12.75 6.19
C MET A 71 -4.56 11.53 6.65
N ILE A 72 -5.32 11.66 7.73
CA ILE A 72 -6.22 10.59 8.21
C ILE A 72 -7.31 10.28 7.17
N ASP A 73 -7.89 11.30 6.54
CA ASP A 73 -8.95 11.13 5.54
C ASP A 73 -8.47 10.38 4.30
N VAL A 74 -7.21 10.58 3.88
CA VAL A 74 -6.60 9.79 2.79
C VAL A 74 -6.56 8.30 3.15
N ILE A 75 -6.20 7.97 4.39
CA ILE A 75 -6.11 6.58 4.84
C ILE A 75 -7.52 5.98 4.94
N LYS A 76 -8.48 6.71 5.50
CA LYS A 76 -9.88 6.29 5.57
C LYS A 76 -10.46 6.00 4.20
N LYS A 77 -10.22 6.86 3.20
CA LYS A 77 -10.65 6.60 1.81
C LYS A 77 -10.19 5.25 1.27
N TYR A 78 -8.99 4.80 1.65
CA TYR A 78 -8.49 3.47 1.29
C TYR A 78 -9.14 2.36 2.12
N GLN A 79 -9.24 2.55 3.44
CA GLN A 79 -9.81 1.57 4.36
C GLN A 79 -11.31 1.33 4.08
N ASP A 80 -12.05 2.36 3.69
CA ASP A 80 -13.48 2.30 3.39
C ASP A 80 -13.80 1.72 1.99
N MET A 81 -12.78 1.43 1.17
CA MET A 81 -12.99 0.77 -0.12
C MET A 81 -13.60 -0.63 0.08
N PRO A 82 -14.55 -1.05 -0.77
CA PRO A 82 -14.93 -2.45 -0.87
C PRO A 82 -13.71 -3.33 -1.19
N ASP A 83 -13.67 -4.55 -0.66
CA ASP A 83 -12.49 -5.43 -0.78
C ASP A 83 -12.02 -5.64 -2.22
N ASN A 84 -12.96 -5.77 -3.18
CA ASN A 84 -12.64 -5.89 -4.60
C ASN A 84 -11.94 -4.63 -5.15
N GLU A 85 -12.38 -3.45 -4.75
CA GLU A 85 -11.78 -2.17 -5.17
C GLU A 85 -10.43 -1.94 -4.50
N ARG A 86 -10.31 -2.33 -3.23
CA ARG A 86 -9.05 -2.26 -2.48
C ARG A 86 -7.97 -3.12 -3.13
N ILE A 87 -8.30 -4.32 -3.58
CA ILE A 87 -7.37 -5.22 -4.30
C ILE A 87 -6.95 -4.60 -5.64
N ILE A 88 -7.88 -4.03 -6.41
CA ILE A 88 -7.57 -3.32 -7.67
C ILE A 88 -6.60 -2.17 -7.41
N TYR A 89 -6.87 -1.36 -6.37
CA TYR A 89 -5.98 -0.27 -6.00
C TYR A 89 -4.58 -0.79 -5.61
N ARG A 90 -4.49 -1.84 -4.78
CA ARG A 90 -3.21 -2.43 -4.37
C ARG A 90 -2.41 -2.93 -5.56
N VAL A 91 -3.00 -3.71 -6.46
CA VAL A 91 -2.33 -4.21 -7.67
C VAL A 91 -1.87 -3.05 -8.56
N GLY A 92 -2.74 -2.08 -8.82
CA GLY A 92 -2.37 -0.90 -9.61
C GLY A 92 -1.30 -0.04 -8.95
N ARG A 93 -1.31 0.10 -7.63
CA ARG A 93 -0.29 0.83 -6.89
C ARG A 93 1.05 0.11 -6.90
N ARG A 94 1.08 -1.20 -6.61
CA ARG A 94 2.30 -2.02 -6.60
C ARG A 94 2.89 -2.19 -8.00
N GLY A 95 2.05 -2.22 -9.04
CA GLY A 95 2.44 -2.21 -10.45
C GLY A 95 2.77 -0.82 -11.01
N GLY A 96 2.73 0.24 -10.20
CA GLY A 96 3.13 1.60 -10.61
C GLY A 96 2.11 2.38 -11.45
N ALA A 97 0.90 1.84 -11.66
CA ALA A 97 -0.16 2.47 -12.44
C ALA A 97 -0.93 3.55 -11.66
N TYR A 98 -1.08 3.38 -10.34
CA TYR A 98 -1.84 4.29 -9.49
C TYR A 98 -0.97 5.07 -8.50
N ARG A 99 -1.32 6.34 -8.30
CA ARG A 99 -0.72 7.23 -7.29
C ARG A 99 -1.73 7.69 -6.24
N SER A 100 -3.01 7.66 -6.59
CA SER A 100 -4.12 8.05 -5.74
C SER A 100 -5.21 6.98 -5.74
N THR A 101 -5.92 6.86 -4.62
CA THR A 101 -7.12 6.02 -4.52
C THR A 101 -8.18 6.41 -5.54
N ALA A 102 -8.24 7.69 -5.94
CA ALA A 102 -9.16 8.17 -6.96
C ALA A 102 -8.91 7.57 -8.36
N ASN A 103 -7.69 7.09 -8.64
CA ASN A 103 -7.33 6.62 -9.98
C ASN A 103 -8.15 5.40 -10.42
N ILE A 104 -8.64 4.59 -9.47
CA ILE A 104 -9.49 3.44 -9.79
C ILE A 104 -10.84 3.84 -10.38
N TYR A 105 -11.27 5.11 -10.21
CA TYR A 105 -12.53 5.63 -10.73
C TYR A 105 -12.35 6.55 -11.94
N THR A 106 -11.14 7.08 -12.15
CA THR A 106 -10.86 8.04 -13.24
C THR A 106 -10.18 7.42 -14.45
N ASP A 107 -9.62 6.21 -14.33
CA ASP A 107 -8.94 5.51 -15.43
C ASP A 107 -9.53 4.11 -15.66
N PRO A 108 -10.65 4.01 -16.40
CA PRO A 108 -11.33 2.74 -16.62
C PRO A 108 -10.50 1.76 -17.46
N VAL A 109 -9.66 2.25 -18.38
CA VAL A 109 -8.83 1.40 -19.24
C VAL A 109 -7.78 0.67 -18.41
N THR A 110 -7.10 1.38 -17.53
CA THR A 110 -6.14 0.76 -16.61
C THR A 110 -6.84 -0.14 -15.59
N ARG A 111 -8.00 0.26 -15.09
CA ARG A 111 -8.81 -0.56 -14.17
C ARG A 111 -9.15 -1.92 -14.79
N THR A 112 -9.68 -1.95 -16.00
CA THR A 112 -10.04 -3.21 -16.68
C THR A 112 -8.82 -4.14 -16.86
N LYS A 113 -7.66 -3.60 -17.24
CA LYS A 113 -6.43 -4.40 -17.35
C LYS A 113 -6.01 -5.03 -16.01
N ILE A 114 -6.17 -4.29 -14.91
CA ILE A 114 -5.86 -4.78 -13.57
C ILE A 114 -6.88 -5.84 -13.14
N GLU A 115 -8.17 -5.64 -13.42
CA GLU A 115 -9.23 -6.63 -13.16
C GLU A 115 -8.96 -7.94 -13.91
N ASP A 116 -8.59 -7.87 -15.18
CA ASP A 116 -8.22 -9.04 -15.99
C ASP A 116 -7.00 -9.77 -15.41
N LEU A 117 -5.96 -9.03 -15.01
CA LEU A 117 -4.77 -9.59 -14.37
C LEU A 117 -5.11 -10.30 -13.06
N ILE A 118 -5.92 -9.66 -12.21
CA ILE A 118 -6.39 -10.26 -10.95
C ILE A 118 -7.14 -11.55 -11.21
N ALA A 119 -8.08 -11.55 -12.17
CA ALA A 119 -8.86 -12.73 -12.52
C ALA A 119 -7.97 -13.87 -13.03
N GLN A 120 -6.97 -13.56 -13.85
CA GLN A 120 -6.00 -14.53 -14.34
C GLN A 120 -5.18 -15.15 -13.21
N VAL A 121 -4.55 -14.33 -12.36
CA VAL A 121 -3.71 -14.81 -11.26
C VAL A 121 -4.52 -15.62 -10.26
N ARG A 122 -5.75 -15.21 -9.94
CA ARG A 122 -6.65 -15.99 -9.07
C ARG A 122 -6.98 -17.35 -9.65
N LYS A 123 -7.23 -17.43 -10.95
CA LYS A 123 -7.51 -18.70 -11.64
C LYS A 123 -6.31 -19.63 -11.62
N GLU A 124 -5.10 -19.10 -11.78
CA GLU A 124 -3.87 -19.89 -11.88
C GLU A 124 -3.26 -20.26 -10.52
N HIS A 125 -3.38 -19.37 -9.52
CA HIS A 125 -2.64 -19.45 -8.26
C HIS A 125 -3.47 -19.19 -6.99
N GLY A 126 -4.77 -18.92 -7.11
CA GLY A 126 -5.67 -18.63 -5.98
C GLY A 126 -5.39 -17.30 -5.29
N GLU A 127 -6.06 -17.05 -4.16
CA GLU A 127 -5.90 -15.80 -3.39
C GLU A 127 -4.48 -15.67 -2.79
N THR A 128 -3.88 -16.76 -2.30
CA THR A 128 -2.51 -16.72 -1.78
C THR A 128 -1.50 -16.35 -2.87
N GLY A 129 -1.69 -16.85 -4.09
CA GLY A 129 -0.86 -16.47 -5.23
C GLY A 129 -1.01 -15.01 -5.63
N LEU A 130 -2.22 -14.45 -5.53
CA LEU A 130 -2.46 -13.03 -5.77
C LEU A 130 -1.72 -12.15 -4.75
N GLU A 131 -1.79 -12.48 -3.47
CA GLU A 131 -1.07 -11.74 -2.42
C GLU A 131 0.45 -11.80 -2.61
N GLN A 132 0.98 -12.95 -2.99
CA GLN A 132 2.40 -13.08 -3.33
C GLN A 132 2.77 -12.21 -4.54
N ALA A 133 1.98 -12.25 -5.62
CA ALA A 133 2.21 -11.44 -6.81
C ALA A 133 2.21 -9.94 -6.50
N ILE A 134 1.28 -9.46 -5.66
CA ILE A 134 1.23 -8.07 -5.20
C ILE A 134 2.51 -7.72 -4.44
N SER A 135 3.00 -8.60 -3.56
CA SER A 135 4.25 -8.37 -2.85
C SER A 135 5.44 -8.26 -3.80
N ASP A 136 5.53 -9.13 -4.80
CA ASP A 136 6.67 -9.20 -5.72
C ASP A 136 6.75 -8.01 -6.68
N MET A 137 5.60 -7.50 -7.17
CA MET A 137 5.54 -6.37 -8.11
C MET A 137 6.35 -5.15 -7.64
N VAL A 138 6.25 -4.82 -6.36
CA VAL A 138 6.91 -3.64 -5.79
C VAL A 138 8.38 -3.87 -5.44
N ASP A 139 8.82 -5.13 -5.28
CA ASP A 139 10.25 -5.42 -5.09
C ASP A 139 11.07 -5.20 -6.38
N GLN A 140 10.44 -5.08 -7.55
CA GLN A 140 11.12 -4.70 -8.80
C GLN A 140 11.76 -3.30 -8.74
N TYR A 141 11.34 -2.45 -7.81
CA TYR A 141 11.84 -1.09 -7.65
C TYR A 141 12.89 -0.95 -6.51
N VAL A 142 13.35 -2.07 -5.93
CA VAL A 142 14.29 -2.14 -4.79
C VAL A 142 15.67 -2.63 -5.23
#